data_AF-A0A956I6U7-F1
#
_entry.id   AF-A0A956I6U7-F1
#
_cell.length_a   1.000
_cell.length_b   1.000
_cell.length_c   1.000
_cell.angle_alpha   90.00
_cell.angle_beta   90.00
_cell.angle_gamma   90.00
#
_symmetry.space_group_name_H-M   'P 1'
#
loop_
_entity.id
_entity.type
_entity.pdbx_description
1 polymer ?
#
loop_
_entity_poly.entity_id
_entity_poly.type
_entity_poly.pdbx_seq_one_letter_code
_entity_poly.pdbx_strand_id
1 'polypeptide(L)' 'MSERGLPYPLGATYTPGEGVNFSLWARTATAVELLLFDDVDDARPARVISLDRALHRSF' A
#
# COMPACT_ATOMS: atom_id res chain seq x y z
N MET A 1 -9.08 -0.67 -10.97
CA MET A 1 -9.53 0.27 -9.92
C MET A 1 -8.93 -0.21 -8.62
N SER A 2 -8.21 0.63 -7.88
CA SER A 2 -7.72 0.28 -6.54
C SER A 2 -8.90 0.25 -5.57
N GLU A 3 -9.10 -0.87 -4.88
CA GLU A 3 -10.11 -1.00 -3.83
C GLU A 3 -9.69 -0.20 -2.58
N ARG A 4 -10.67 0.30 -1.80
CA ARG A 4 -10.37 1.02 -0.56
C ARG A 4 -9.88 0.02 0.49
N GLY A 5 -8.67 0.23 0.99
CA GLY A 5 -8.15 -0.50 2.15
C GLY A 5 -8.74 -0.04 3.49
N LEU A 6 -8.24 -0.65 4.56
CA LEU A 6 -8.53 -0.31 5.95
C LEU A 6 -7.35 0.45 6.58
N PRO A 7 -7.60 1.47 7.43
CA PRO A 7 -6.55 2.26 8.05
C PRO A 7 -5.85 1.55 9.22
N TYR A 8 -6.36 0.40 9.65
CA TYR A 8 -5.81 -0.37 10.76
C TYR A 8 -5.96 -1.87 10.49
N PRO A 9 -5.03 -2.72 10.94
CA PRO A 9 -3.78 -2.37 11.65
C PRO A 9 -2.72 -1.76 10.72
N LEU A 10 -1.78 -1.01 11.30
CA LEU A 10 -0.62 -0.49 10.57
C LEU A 10 0.26 -1.65 10.09
N GLY A 11 0.85 -1.49 8.91
CA GLY A 11 1.65 -2.50 8.23
C GLY A 11 0.85 -3.24 7.15
N ALA A 12 1.34 -4.43 6.80
CA ALA A 12 0.72 -5.32 5.83
C ALA A 12 -0.06 -6.42 6.55
N THR A 13 -1.36 -6.52 6.28
CA THR A 13 -2.23 -7.56 6.85
C THR A 13 -2.80 -8.41 5.75
N TYR A 14 -2.53 -9.72 5.80
CA TYR A 14 -3.10 -10.68 4.86
C TYR A 14 -4.42 -11.24 5.39
N THR A 15 -5.47 -11.15 4.58
CA THR A 15 -6.75 -11.80 4.83
C THR A 15 -6.96 -12.90 3.77
N PRO A 16 -7.11 -14.18 4.17
CA PRO A 16 -7.33 -15.27 3.23
C PRO A 16 -8.53 -15.01 2.32
N GLY A 17 -8.32 -15.07 1.01
CA GLY A 17 -9.36 -14.86 -0.01
C GLY A 17 -9.64 -13.40 -0.38
N GLU A 18 -9.12 -12.42 0.37
CA GLU A 18 -9.31 -10.98 0.10
C GLU A 18 -8.01 -10.27 -0.30
N GLY A 19 -6.86 -10.87 0.02
CA GLY A 19 -5.54 -10.33 -0.33
C GLY A 19 -4.88 -9.60 0.84
N VAL A 20 -4.08 -8.57 0.54
CA VAL A 20 -3.27 -7.85 1.53
C VAL A 20 -3.73 -6.40 1.63
N ASN A 21 -4.04 -5.97 2.86
CA ASN A 21 -4.25 -4.57 3.19
C ASN A 21 -2.94 -3.93 3.67
N PHE A 22 -2.58 -2.79 3.09
CA PHE A 22 -1.43 -1.99 3.51
C PHE A 22 -1.92 -0.71 4.17
N SER A 23 -1.57 -0.50 5.44
CA SER A 23 -1.81 0.76 6.14
C SER A 23 -0.51 1.35 6.67
N LEU A 24 -0.33 2.65 6.49
CA LEU A 24 0.85 3.37 6.98
C LEU A 24 0.45 4.78 7.44
N TRP A 25 1.21 5.30 8.39
CA TRP A 25 1.09 6.68 8.81
C TRP A 25 2.18 7.53 8.16
N ALA A 26 1.78 8.62 7.49
CA ALA A 26 2.70 9.47 6.74
C ALA A 26 2.32 10.95 6.86
N ARG A 27 2.57 11.56 8.03
CA ARG A 27 2.12 12.93 8.38
C ARG A 27 2.52 14.02 7.40
N THR A 28 3.72 13.92 6.83
CA THR A 28 4.31 14.97 5.98
C THR A 28 4.50 14.51 4.54
N ALA A 29 4.06 13.30 4.19
CA ALA A 29 4.21 12.80 2.83
C ALA A 29 3.28 13.56 1.88
N THR A 30 3.82 13.96 0.73
CA THR A 30 3.06 14.58 -0.36
C THR A 30 2.52 13.54 -1.32
N ALA A 31 3.16 12.37 -1.40
CA ALA A 31 2.76 11.21 -2.17
C ALA A 31 3.29 9.93 -1.49
N VAL A 32 2.65 8.79 -1.77
CA VAL A 32 3.08 7.46 -1.32
C VAL A 32 2.91 6.49 -2.48
N GLU A 33 3.90 5.63 -2.69
CA GLU A 33 3.85 4.55 -3.68
C GLU A 33 4.15 3.21 -2.99
N LEU A 34 3.35 2.20 -3.30
CA LEU A 34 3.58 0.83 -2.91
C LEU A 34 4.36 0.12 -4.02
N LEU A 35 5.57 -0.31 -3.69
CA LEU A 35 6.46 -1.05 -4.58
C LEU A 35 6.37 -2.55 -4.26
N LEU A 36 6.08 -3.36 -5.27
CA LEU A 36 6.03 -4.82 -5.16
C LEU A 36 7.14 -5.42 -6.02
N PHE A 37 7.95 -6.27 -5.40
CA PHE A 37 9.05 -7.01 -6.00
C PHE A 37 8.70 -8.49 -6.02
N ASP A 38 9.15 -9.21 -7.04
CA ASP A 38 8.90 -10.65 -7.14
C ASP A 38 9.98 -11.44 -6.37
N ASP A 39 11.22 -10.92 -6.35
CA ASP A 39 12.34 -11.48 -5.61
C ASP A 39 12.99 -10.47 -4.63
N VAL A 40 13.71 -10.98 -3.64
CA VAL A 40 14.41 -10.17 -2.63
C VAL A 40 15.65 -9.47 -3.19
N ASP A 41 16.23 -10.01 -4.26
CA ASP A 41 17.44 -9.48 -4.90
C ASP A 41 17.12 -8.55 -6.11
N ASP A 42 15.84 -8.31 -6.39
CA ASP A 42 15.41 -7.49 -7.53
C ASP A 42 15.83 -6.02 -7.40
N ALA A 43 16.56 -5.52 -8.40
CA ALA A 43 17.00 -4.13 -8.45
C ALA A 43 15.87 -3.12 -8.79
N ARG A 44 14.70 -3.61 -9.23
CA ARG A 44 13.55 -2.78 -9.63
C ARG A 44 12.23 -3.48 -9.28
N PRO A 45 11.17 -2.74 -8.93
CA PRO A 45 9.89 -3.33 -8.61
C PRO A 45 9.23 -3.91 -9.86
N ALA A 46 8.60 -5.07 -9.71
CA ALA A 46 7.73 -5.66 -10.71
C ALA A 46 6.46 -4.81 -10.89
N ARG A 47 5.96 -4.19 -9.81
CA ARG A 47 4.77 -3.33 -9.83
C ARG A 47 4.91 -2.12 -8.92
N VAL A 48 4.38 -0.99 -9.38
CA VAL A 48 4.28 0.26 -8.61
C VAL A 48 2.82 0.67 -8.55
N ILE A 49 2.30 0.90 -7.35
CA ILE A 49 0.93 1.36 -7.12
C ILE A 49 1.00 2.68 -6.36
N SER A 50 0.69 3.78 -7.05
CA SER A 50 0.58 5.09 -6.40
C SER A 50 -0.70 5.17 -5.57
N LEU A 51 -0.58 5.50 -4.29
CA LEU A 51 -1.72 5.67 -3.39
C LEU A 51 -2.31 7.06 -3.58
N ASP A 52 -3.52 7.11 -4.14
CA ASP A 52 -4.24 8.38 -4.31
C ASP A 52 -4.60 9.00 -2.94
N ARG A 53 -4.08 10.21 -2.70
CA ARG A 53 -4.32 11.01 -1.50
C ARG A 53 -5.80 11.32 -1.27
N ALA A 54 -6.62 11.43 -2.32
CA ALA A 54 -8.04 11.73 -2.22
C ALA A 54 -8.87 10.49 -1.83
N LEU A 55 -8.41 9.28 -2.16
CA LEU A 55 -9.13 8.02 -1.94
C LEU A 55 -8.65 7.23 -0.70
N HIS A 56 -7.39 7.38 -0.29
CA HIS A 56 -6.75 6.56 0.75
C HIS A 56 -6.38 7.32 2.03
N ARG A 57 -7.00 8.48 2.30
CA ARG A 57 -6.79 9.24 3.53
C ARG A 57 -7.79 8.85 4.60
N SER A 58 -7.33 8.22 5.67
CA SER A 58 -8.02 8.22 6.97
C SER A 58 -7.47 9.36 7.83
N PHE A 59 -8.33 9.90 8.70
CA PHE A 59 -8.16 11.13 9.50
C PHE A 59 -6.78 11.38 10.10
#